data_AF-A0A957IQZ7-F1
#
_entry.id   AF-A0A957IQZ7-F1
#
_cell.length_a   1.000
_cell.length_b   1.000
_cell.length_c   1.000
_cell.angle_alpha   90.00
_cell.angle_beta   90.00
_cell.angle_gamma   90.00
#
_symmetry.space_group_name_H-M   'P 1'
#
loop_
_entity.id
_entity.type
_entity.pdbx_description
1 polymer ?
#
loop_
_entity_poly.entity_id
_entity_poly.type
_entity_poly.pdbx_seq_one_letter_code
_entity_poly.pdbx_strand_id
1 'polypeptide(L)'
;MTKGTLFYRLQTDPATVMLVIVLLAYGCPIEAVVAAFGFDRRTIKSWWQRAGQHCQQVHDRLVASSQLDLVQAQADEIKVKAWGRSLWMGLTMMVQCR
;
A
#
# COMPACT_ATOMS: atom_id res chain seq x y z
N MET A 1 1.27 -2.42 20.63
CA MET A 1 0.95 -2.18 19.20
C MET A 1 0.32 -0.80 19.03
N THR A 2 0.83 0.00 18.09
CA THR A 2 0.49 1.43 17.92
C THR A 2 -0.78 1.63 17.07
N LYS A 3 -1.63 2.59 17.46
CA LYS A 3 -2.81 3.01 16.68
C LYS A 3 -2.40 3.47 15.28
N GLY A 4 -3.23 3.19 14.27
CA GLY A 4 -2.98 3.59 12.88
C GLY A 4 -2.12 2.61 12.07
N THR A 5 -1.64 1.52 12.67
CA THR A 5 -0.88 0.48 11.96
C THR A 5 -1.80 -0.66 11.46
N LEU A 6 -1.30 -1.42 10.48
CA LEU A 6 -1.95 -2.64 9.99
C LEU A 6 -2.21 -3.66 11.11
N PHE A 7 -1.36 -3.71 12.14
CA PHE A 7 -1.44 -4.70 13.22
C PHE A 7 -2.31 -4.27 14.40
N TYR A 8 -2.79 -3.02 14.42
CA TYR A 8 -3.59 -2.53 15.54
C TYR A 8 -4.88 -3.35 15.73
N ARG A 9 -5.10 -3.94 16.92
CA ARG A 9 -6.28 -4.79 17.23
C ARG A 9 -6.50 -5.93 16.23
N LEU A 10 -5.42 -6.51 15.71
CA LEU A 10 -5.50 -7.64 14.82
C LEU A 10 -5.82 -8.92 15.63
N GLN A 11 -6.81 -9.69 15.17
CA GLN A 11 -7.18 -10.99 15.77
C GLN A 11 -6.44 -12.16 15.09
N THR A 12 -6.00 -11.96 13.85
CA THR A 12 -5.24 -12.93 13.06
C THR A 12 -3.74 -12.77 13.31
N ASP A 13 -3.00 -13.86 13.16
CA ASP A 13 -1.55 -13.83 13.26
C ASP A 13 -0.92 -12.78 12.29
N PRO A 14 -0.06 -11.87 12.78
CA PRO A 14 0.56 -10.83 11.95
C PRO A 14 1.37 -11.35 10.76
N ALA A 15 2.05 -12.49 10.88
CA ALA A 15 2.87 -13.02 9.79
C ALA A 15 1.99 -13.48 8.63
N THR A 16 0.84 -14.11 8.93
CA THR A 16 -0.15 -14.49 7.93
C THR A 16 -0.73 -13.26 7.21
N VAL A 17 -1.07 -12.20 7.96
CA VAL A 17 -1.57 -10.96 7.36
C VAL A 17 -0.52 -10.30 6.47
N MET A 18 0.75 -10.29 6.88
CA MET A 18 1.83 -9.78 6.04
C MET A 18 2.01 -10.58 4.76
N LEU A 19 1.95 -11.93 4.83
CA LEU A 19 2.02 -12.77 3.64
C LEU A 19 0.90 -12.44 2.65
N VAL A 20 -0.33 -12.28 3.14
CA VAL A 20 -1.48 -11.86 2.31
C VAL A 20 -1.23 -10.49 1.67
N ILE A 21 -0.76 -9.49 2.43
CA ILE A 21 -0.46 -8.16 1.89
C ILE A 21 0.63 -8.22 0.81
N VAL A 22 1.68 -9.02 1.03
CA VAL A 22 2.73 -9.24 0.02
C VAL A 22 2.13 -9.82 -1.26
N LEU A 23 1.33 -10.88 -1.17
CA LEU A 23 0.69 -11.48 -2.35
C LEU A 23 -0.17 -10.46 -3.12
N LEU A 24 -0.96 -9.64 -2.40
CA LEU A 24 -1.75 -8.58 -3.03
C LEU A 24 -0.86 -7.51 -3.70
N ALA A 25 0.27 -7.15 -3.10
CA ALA A 25 1.21 -6.18 -3.67
C ALA A 25 1.87 -6.69 -4.96
N TYR A 26 2.09 -8.00 -5.08
CA TYR A 26 2.56 -8.65 -6.31
C TYR A 26 1.44 -8.87 -7.35
N GLY A 27 0.21 -8.39 -7.09
CA GLY A 27 -0.89 -8.46 -8.04
C GLY A 27 -1.75 -9.73 -7.95
N CYS A 28 -1.60 -10.52 -6.88
CA CYS A 28 -2.48 -11.67 -6.65
C CYS A 28 -3.95 -11.22 -6.51
N PRO A 29 -4.90 -11.81 -7.25
CA PRO A 29 -6.31 -11.44 -7.13
C PRO A 29 -6.87 -11.82 -5.76
N ILE A 30 -7.73 -10.97 -5.19
CA ILE A 30 -8.32 -11.18 -3.86
C ILE A 30 -9.00 -12.55 -3.75
N GLU A 31 -9.69 -12.99 -4.81
CA GLU A 31 -10.39 -14.28 -4.80
C GLU A 31 -9.42 -15.48 -4.70
N ALA A 32 -8.20 -15.38 -5.24
CA ALA A 32 -7.19 -16.43 -5.06
C ALA A 32 -6.70 -16.49 -3.61
N VAL A 33 -6.57 -15.35 -2.94
CA VAL A 33 -6.25 -15.29 -1.51
C VAL A 33 -7.40 -15.87 -0.67
N VAL A 34 -8.65 -15.54 -1.00
CA VAL A 34 -9.83 -16.13 -0.34
C VAL A 34 -9.80 -17.65 -0.47
N ALA A 35 -9.56 -18.17 -1.68
CA ALA A 35 -9.50 -19.62 -1.91
C ALA A 35 -8.33 -20.30 -1.20
N ALA A 36 -7.16 -19.68 -1.15
CA ALA A 36 -5.95 -20.26 -0.56
C ALA A 36 -5.96 -20.23 0.98
N PHE A 37 -6.48 -19.17 1.59
CA PHE A 37 -6.40 -18.95 3.04
C PHE A 37 -7.75 -19.08 3.77
N GLY A 38 -8.87 -19.16 3.06
CA GLY A 38 -10.20 -19.33 3.65
C GLY A 38 -10.73 -18.09 4.39
N PHE A 39 -10.06 -16.95 4.30
CA PHE A 39 -10.52 -15.71 4.93
C PHE A 39 -11.68 -15.08 4.16
N ASP A 40 -12.60 -14.43 4.89
CA ASP A 40 -13.64 -13.63 4.27
C ASP A 40 -13.04 -12.48 3.44
N ARG A 41 -13.62 -12.27 2.26
CA ARG A 41 -13.19 -11.24 1.31
C ARG A 41 -13.14 -9.83 1.93
N ARG A 42 -14.07 -9.50 2.84
CA ARG A 42 -14.13 -8.20 3.52
C ARG A 42 -12.97 -8.05 4.49
N THR A 43 -12.55 -9.13 5.14
CA THR A 43 -11.38 -9.15 6.03
C THR A 43 -10.10 -8.85 5.26
N ILE A 44 -9.89 -9.51 4.11
CA ILE A 44 -8.73 -9.25 3.24
C ILE A 44 -8.74 -7.79 2.74
N LYS A 45 -9.90 -7.29 2.29
CA LYS A 45 -10.05 -5.88 1.88
C LYS A 45 -9.75 -4.90 3.00
N SER A 46 -10.19 -5.19 4.23
CA SER A 46 -9.90 -4.38 5.41
C SER A 46 -8.39 -4.31 5.68
N TRP A 47 -7.69 -5.44 5.63
CA TRP A 47 -6.22 -5.45 5.76
C TRP A 47 -5.54 -4.62 4.67
N TRP A 48 -5.95 -4.79 3.41
CA TRP A 48 -5.39 -4.04 2.29
C TRP A 48 -5.59 -2.52 2.45
N GLN A 49 -6.79 -2.09 2.83
CA GLN A 49 -7.07 -0.67 3.08
C GLN A 49 -6.25 -0.10 4.24
N ARG A 50 -6.12 -0.86 5.34
CA ARG A 50 -5.30 -0.46 6.50
C ARG A 50 -3.81 -0.38 6.15
N ALA A 51 -3.31 -1.29 5.32
CA ALA A 51 -1.95 -1.24 4.82
C ALA A 51 -1.73 0.04 3.98
N GLY A 52 -2.65 0.38 3.08
CA GLY A 52 -2.60 1.62 2.30
C GLY A 52 -2.62 2.88 3.17
N GLN A 53 -3.50 2.95 4.17
CA GLN A 53 -3.54 4.06 5.14
C GLN A 53 -2.23 4.20 5.92
N HIS A 54 -1.64 3.07 6.32
CA HIS A 54 -0.34 3.08 7.00
C HIS A 54 0.77 3.58 6.06
N CYS A 55 0.80 3.14 4.79
CA CYS A 55 1.74 3.63 3.79
C CYS A 55 1.62 5.15 3.58
N GLN A 56 0.39 5.68 3.53
CA GLN A 56 0.17 7.13 3.44
C GLN A 56 0.76 7.87 4.64
N GLN A 57 0.51 7.38 5.86
CA GLN A 57 1.07 8.00 7.06
C GLN A 57 2.61 7.96 7.09
N VAL A 58 3.21 6.87 6.60
CA VAL A 58 4.67 6.77 6.45
C VAL A 58 5.16 7.80 5.42
N HIS A 59 4.50 7.90 4.27
CA HIS A 59 4.84 8.88 3.24
C HIS A 59 4.73 10.33 3.77
N ASP A 60 3.65 10.68 4.47
CA ASP A 60 3.46 12.02 5.02
C ASP A 60 4.57 12.37 6.04
N ARG A 61 4.95 11.40 6.87
CA ARG A 61 5.98 11.58 7.90
C ARG A 61 7.40 11.63 7.37
N LEU A 62 7.72 10.83 6.36
CA LEU A 62 9.10 10.69 5.87
C LEU A 62 9.39 11.57 4.67
N VAL A 63 8.38 11.90 3.87
CA VAL A 63 8.53 12.67 2.63
C VAL A 63 7.91 14.05 2.80
N ALA A 64 6.60 14.14 3.05
CA ALA A 64 5.89 15.41 2.98
C ALA A 64 6.27 16.41 4.10
N SER A 65 6.60 15.90 5.29
CA SER A 65 7.02 16.73 6.45
C SER A 65 8.53 16.87 6.59
N SER A 66 9.31 16.25 5.71
CA SER A 66 10.77 16.32 5.74
C SER A 66 11.28 17.48 4.89
N GLN A 67 12.29 18.20 5.40
CA GLN A 67 13.06 19.12 4.58
C GLN A 67 14.06 18.31 3.76
N LEU A 68 13.64 17.91 2.56
CA LEU A 68 14.45 17.13 1.63
C LEU A 68 15.39 18.05 0.86
N ASP A 69 16.70 17.75 0.87
CA ASP A 69 17.68 18.40 -0.01
C ASP A 69 17.55 17.86 -1.44
N LEU A 70 16.51 18.33 -2.12
CA LEU A 70 16.11 17.90 -3.46
C LEU A 70 17.08 18.47 -4.50
N VAL A 71 18.05 17.66 -4.92
CA VAL A 71 18.93 17.98 -6.05
C VAL A 71 18.25 17.66 -7.38
N GLN A 72 17.73 16.44 -7.51
CA GLN A 72 17.04 15.97 -8.72
C GLN A 72 15.90 15.03 -8.34
N ALA A 73 14.79 15.13 -9.07
CA ALA A 73 13.66 14.22 -8.96
C ALA A 73 13.20 13.80 -10.36
N GLN A 74 12.85 12.52 -10.49
CA GLN A 74 12.16 12.00 -11.66
C GLN A 74 10.67 11.94 -11.34
N ALA A 75 9.87 12.44 -12.27
CA ALA A 75 8.42 12.35 -12.23
C ALA A 75 7.94 11.52 -13.41
N ASP A 76 6.97 10.65 -13.15
CA ASP A 76 6.32 9.82 -14.17
C ASP A 76 4.82 9.81 -13.92
N GLU A 77 4.04 9.48 -14.95
CA GLU A 77 2.59 9.35 -14.88
C GLU A 77 2.12 7.99 -15.39
N ILE A 78 1.14 7.42 -14.69
CA ILE A 78 0.47 6.20 -15.12
C ILE A 78 -1.02 6.45 -15.29
N LYS A 79 -1.54 6.09 -16.47
CA LYS A 79 -2.98 6.07 -16.74
C LYS A 79 -3.57 4.75 -16.29
N VAL A 80 -4.41 4.80 -15.27
CA VAL A 80 -5.09 3.64 -14.70
C VAL A 80 -6.54 3.63 -15.16
N LYS A 81 -6.99 2.50 -15.73
CA LYS A 81 -8.42 2.26 -15.95
C LYS A 81 -9.03 1.68 -14.68
N ALA A 82 -9.98 2.39 -14.11
CA ALA A 82 -10.86 1.87 -13.07
C ALA A 82 -12.26 1.64 -13.67
N TRP A 83 -13.13 0.96 -12.92
CA TRP A 83 -14.47 0.65 -13.42
C TRP A 83 -15.25 1.93 -13.76
N GLY A 84 -15.52 2.13 -15.05
CA GLY A 84 -16.24 3.30 -15.58
C GLY A 84 -15.44 4.61 -15.63
N ARG A 85 -14.14 4.63 -15.30
CA ARG A 85 -13.34 5.87 -15.29
C ARG A 85 -11.86 5.65 -15.61
N SER A 86 -11.23 6.67 -16.18
CA SER A 86 -9.76 6.73 -16.30
C SER A 86 -9.21 7.65 -15.21
N LEU A 87 -8.18 7.21 -14.52
CA LEU A 87 -7.44 7.97 -13.52
C LEU A 87 -6.03 8.18 -14.06
N TRP A 88 -5.47 9.37 -13.82
CA TRP A 88 -4.05 9.62 -14.00
C TRP A 88 -3.42 9.69 -12.62
N MET A 89 -2.33 8.96 -12.42
CA MET A 89 -1.60 8.92 -11.17
C MET A 89 -0.16 9.36 -11.45
N GLY A 90 0.25 10.47 -10.84
CA GLY A 90 1.63 10.94 -10.89
C GLY A 90 2.45 10.30 -9.76
N LEU A 91 3.69 9.93 -10.06
CA LEU A 91 4.69 9.51 -9.09
C LEU A 91 5.89 10.44 -9.20
N THR A 92 6.51 10.77 -8.08
CA THR A 92 7.79 11.50 -8.07
C THR A 92 8.74 10.81 -7.11
N MET A 93 9.96 10.58 -7.57
CA MET A 93 11.02 9.96 -6.78
C MET A 93 12.28 10.81 -6.89
N MET A 94 12.88 11.15 -5.75
CA MET A 94 14.19 11.77 -5.73
C MET A 94 15.22 10.77 -6.25
N VAL A 95 16.10 11.24 -7.16
CA VAL A 95 17.17 10.41 -7.73
C VAL A 95 18.50 11.05 -7.36
N GLN A 96 19.38 10.26 -6.75
CA GLN A 96 20.76 10.66 -6.58
C GLN A 96 21.52 10.33 -7.85
N CYS A 97 21.90 11.35 -8.62
CA CYS A 97 22.92 11.19 -9.66
C CYS A 97 24.29 11.31 -8.98
N ARG A 98 25.05 10.19 -9.00
CA ARG A 98 26.49 10.17 -8.69
C ARG A 98 27.29 10.27 -9.98
#